data_AF-A0A9D9GB01-F1
#
_entry.id   AF-A0A9D9GB01-F1
#
_cell.length_a   1.000
_cell.length_b   1.000
_cell.length_c   1.000
_cell.angle_alpha   90.00
_cell.angle_beta   90.00
_cell.angle_gamma   90.00
#
_symmetry.space_group_name_H-M   'P 1'
#
loop_
_entity.id
_entity.type
_entity.pdbx_description
1 polymer ?
#
loop_
_entity_poly.entity_id
_entity_poly.type
_entity_poly.pdbx_seq_one_letter_code
_entity_poly.pdbx_strand_id
1 'polypeptide(L)'
;AFAGWTTTNTTFWNSTASMVSCVKTQVAGNNYAYGAWGQFNGRGYWESPNSHVNPWSLYYTQLERRLGKASPEADKLIGLGRGGTSSIQDAAYQTAKARRPLTMLSTWIDSLLMADPFVVSYDDKTLTRVWQSFVVAPQEEKTYPAIELKDGILQRDGKILTGGRRQCTWWRGNPRQTAQSDPHLVRYALGPEGYGMVDDLKDVTDFMKEKNILVTDFHYALWLDRRRDDHQRTARIDGEQRAPFYELPFARSGQGRAWDGLSLYDLTKWNNWYWNRLATYADLADEKGLMLFYQHYFQHNILEAGGHWADFPWRSANNVNETGFPEPTPYAGNKRVFMAEHFYDVDHPQRRELHRNYIRKCLDNFADKGSVMHFISEEFTGPYHFVAFWLDEIIAWEKENNKQVLVALSCTKDVQDSILDNPRYAEVIDAIDIKYWYMDGNGRSFAPDGGLNLSPRQFERIMKPAPASWESVYDMVSEYRSAYPDKAVVYSASRYPELAWGAFMAGASICNLPAGLPEKFLQDATKMSPIGQNGIYMMSNPDLGYILYPSEKAEIDLRSLKSGEYKAQYLDVKTGEPVGKVFRIKAGEVFRHTKEYVLWLYR
;
A
#
# COMPACT_ATOMS: atom_id res chain seq x y z
N ALA A 1 6.92 25.21 16.24
CA ALA A 1 7.41 24.21 17.20
C ALA A 1 6.25 23.78 18.10
N PHE A 2 5.88 22.50 18.07
CA PHE A 2 4.77 21.96 18.85
C PHE A 2 5.33 20.92 19.84
N ALA A 3 5.67 21.37 21.05
CA ALA A 3 5.83 20.45 22.17
C ALA A 3 4.40 20.16 22.68
N GLY A 4 3.89 18.97 22.40
CA GLY A 4 2.49 18.63 22.59
C GLY A 4 2.04 18.55 24.06
N TRP A 5 0.86 17.95 24.29
CA TRP A 5 0.25 17.72 25.61
C TRP A 5 1.05 16.79 26.55
N THR A 6 2.23 16.32 26.12
CA THR A 6 3.07 15.34 26.82
C THR A 6 4.23 15.96 27.59
N THR A 7 4.46 17.27 27.49
CA THR A 7 5.54 17.96 28.19
C THR A 7 5.00 19.03 29.15
N THR A 8 5.42 18.96 30.41
CA THR A 8 5.16 19.95 31.46
C THR A 8 6.46 20.67 31.82
N ASN A 9 6.39 21.92 32.29
CA ASN A 9 7.57 22.69 32.71
C ASN A 9 8.60 22.94 31.60
N THR A 10 8.13 23.07 30.35
CA THR A 10 8.96 23.41 29.19
C THR A 10 9.06 24.93 28.99
N THR A 11 10.23 25.40 28.58
CA THR A 11 10.50 26.84 28.34
C THR A 11 10.88 27.09 26.88
N PHE A 12 10.14 27.97 26.21
CA PHE A 12 10.56 28.65 24.99
C PHE A 12 11.31 29.92 25.36
N TRP A 13 12.44 30.17 24.68
CA TRP A 13 13.27 31.35 24.92
C TRP A 13 13.66 31.97 23.58
N ASN A 14 13.38 33.26 23.38
CA ASN A 14 13.72 34.02 22.16
C ASN A 14 13.38 33.28 20.86
N SER A 15 12.16 32.76 20.78
CA SER A 15 11.71 31.90 19.67
C SER A 15 10.90 32.69 18.63
N THR A 16 11.03 32.33 17.36
CA THR A 16 10.23 32.91 16.26
C THR A 16 9.60 31.80 15.44
N ALA A 17 8.29 31.89 15.17
CA ALA A 17 7.55 30.95 14.34
C ALA A 17 6.30 31.60 13.73
N SER A 18 5.68 30.97 12.73
CA SER A 18 4.34 31.37 12.24
C SER A 18 3.29 31.29 13.35
N MET A 19 3.33 30.22 14.15
CA MET A 19 2.54 30.03 15.36
C MET A 19 3.37 29.39 16.48
N VAL A 20 3.22 29.89 17.70
CA VAL A 20 3.78 29.36 18.94
C VAL A 20 2.63 28.91 19.83
N SER A 21 2.63 27.62 20.19
CA SER A 21 1.59 27.02 21.04
C SER A 21 2.16 26.69 22.43
N CYS A 22 1.93 27.55 23.42
CA CYS A 22 2.31 27.35 24.82
C CYS A 22 1.09 26.87 25.62
N VAL A 23 0.92 25.54 25.74
CA VAL A 23 -0.26 24.93 26.39
C VAL A 23 0.00 24.72 27.88
N LYS A 24 -0.98 25.01 28.74
CA LYS A 24 -0.96 24.59 30.14
C LYS A 24 -1.61 23.22 30.28
N THR A 25 -0.88 22.25 30.83
CA THR A 25 -1.41 20.89 31.04
C THR A 25 -2.34 20.82 32.26
N GLN A 26 -3.27 19.87 32.28
CA GLN A 26 -4.29 19.76 33.34
C GLN A 26 -3.72 19.28 34.69
N VAL A 27 -2.52 18.69 34.72
CA VAL A 27 -1.93 18.06 35.92
C VAL A 27 -0.73 18.90 36.37
N ALA A 28 -1.02 20.02 37.04
CA ALA A 28 -0.10 20.87 37.83
C ALA A 28 1.14 21.50 37.14
N GLY A 29 1.47 21.16 35.89
CA GLY A 29 2.64 21.71 35.18
C GLY A 29 2.31 22.89 34.27
N ASN A 30 3.16 23.92 34.29
CA ASN A 30 3.04 25.09 33.42
C ASN A 30 4.10 25.05 32.31
N ASN A 31 3.79 25.57 31.13
CA ASN A 31 4.81 25.81 30.10
C ASN A 31 5.03 27.32 30.00
N TYR A 32 6.24 27.73 29.65
CA TYR A 32 6.68 29.11 29.71
C TYR A 32 7.22 29.56 28.36
N ALA A 33 6.86 30.75 27.92
CA ALA A 33 7.42 31.38 26.73
C ALA A 33 7.96 32.76 27.10
N TYR A 34 9.26 32.96 26.96
CA TYR A 34 9.94 34.23 27.21
C TYR A 34 10.54 34.76 25.91
N GLY A 35 10.06 35.90 25.44
CA GLY A 35 10.50 36.48 24.16
C GLY A 35 10.07 35.58 22.99
N ALA A 36 8.92 35.84 22.40
CA ALA A 36 8.40 35.04 21.31
C ALA A 36 7.79 35.91 20.21
N TRP A 37 8.08 35.59 18.95
CA TRP A 37 7.47 36.21 17.77
C TRP A 37 6.64 35.17 17.00
N GLY A 38 5.38 35.52 16.70
CA GLY A 38 4.46 34.66 15.95
C GLY A 38 3.00 34.89 16.31
N GLN A 39 2.11 34.02 15.81
CA GLN A 39 0.76 33.87 16.39
C GLN A 39 0.85 33.09 17.70
N PHE A 40 0.06 33.46 18.70
CA PHE A 40 0.13 32.86 20.04
C PHE A 40 -1.10 31.99 20.32
N ASN A 41 -0.87 30.76 20.78
CA ASN A 41 -1.94 29.81 21.15
C ASN A 41 -1.62 29.13 22.49
N GLY A 42 -2.64 28.83 23.30
CA GLY A 42 -2.52 28.09 24.56
C GLY A 42 -2.45 28.96 25.83
N ARG A 43 -2.67 28.31 26.98
CA ARG A 43 -2.84 28.93 28.31
C ARG A 43 -1.61 28.86 29.21
N GLY A 44 -0.43 28.55 28.67
CA GLY A 44 0.83 28.59 29.40
C GLY A 44 1.21 30.03 29.80
N TYR A 45 2.33 30.17 30.49
CA TYR A 45 2.90 31.46 30.83
C TYR A 45 3.58 32.11 29.61
N TRP A 46 3.37 33.41 29.47
CA TRP A 46 3.93 34.22 28.41
C TRP A 46 4.55 35.48 28.99
N GLU A 47 5.78 35.77 28.58
CA GLU A 47 6.53 36.97 28.91
C GLU A 47 7.07 37.59 27.63
N SER A 48 6.89 38.90 27.46
CA SER A 48 7.42 39.65 26.31
C SER A 48 7.03 39.05 24.93
N PRO A 49 5.74 38.79 24.64
CA PRO A 49 5.29 38.42 23.30
C PRO A 49 5.58 39.56 22.29
N ASN A 50 5.85 39.19 21.04
CA ASN A 50 6.34 40.08 19.98
C ASN A 50 7.60 40.87 20.37
N SER A 51 8.46 40.23 21.17
CA SER A 51 9.72 40.82 21.60
C SER A 51 10.75 39.72 21.85
N HIS A 52 11.97 40.14 22.14
CA HIS A 52 13.06 39.29 22.62
C HIS A 52 13.48 39.72 24.03
N VAL A 53 13.87 38.76 24.85
CA VAL A 53 14.31 38.95 26.23
C VAL A 53 15.84 38.83 26.35
N ASN A 54 16.37 39.36 27.46
CA ASN A 54 17.76 39.17 27.84
C ASN A 54 17.87 38.18 29.01
N PRO A 55 18.89 37.30 29.01
CA PRO A 55 19.95 37.10 28.00
C PRO A 55 19.45 36.54 26.66
N TRP A 56 20.27 36.62 25.59
CA TRP A 56 19.89 36.08 24.27
C TRP A 56 19.75 34.55 24.29
N SER A 57 20.71 33.85 24.87
CA SER A 57 20.66 32.40 25.12
C SER A 57 20.57 32.12 26.61
N LEU A 58 19.43 31.56 27.05
CA LEU A 58 19.25 31.10 28.42
C LEU A 58 20.30 30.04 28.80
N TYR A 59 20.62 29.14 27.87
CA TYR A 59 21.58 28.05 28.08
C TYR A 59 22.98 28.59 28.38
N TYR A 60 23.53 29.47 27.54
CA TYR A 60 24.90 29.95 27.74
C TYR A 60 25.05 30.82 28.98
N THR A 61 24.03 31.60 29.35
CA THR A 61 24.05 32.33 30.62
C THR A 61 24.00 31.41 31.83
N GLN A 62 23.22 30.33 31.78
CA GLN A 62 23.24 29.32 32.84
C GLN A 62 24.58 28.59 32.90
N LEU A 63 25.18 28.28 31.75
CA LEU A 63 26.48 27.64 31.64
C LEU A 63 27.58 28.52 32.25
N GLU A 64 27.62 29.80 31.91
CA GLU A 64 28.57 30.76 32.46
C GLU A 64 28.46 30.85 33.98
N ARG A 65 27.23 30.97 34.51
CA ARG A 65 27.00 30.99 35.97
C ARG A 65 27.50 29.74 36.67
N ARG A 66 27.39 28.57 36.02
CA ARG A 66 27.87 27.29 36.58
C ARG A 66 29.39 27.16 36.52
N LEU A 67 30.00 27.62 35.44
CA LEU A 67 31.45 27.47 35.23
C LEU A 67 32.27 28.63 35.80
N GLY A 68 31.62 29.72 36.22
CA GLY A 68 32.28 30.95 36.68
C GLY A 68 33.01 31.72 35.58
N LYS A 69 32.84 31.32 34.31
CA LYS A 69 33.44 31.94 33.12
C LYS A 69 32.58 31.72 31.88
N ALA A 70 32.59 32.67 30.96
CA ALA A 70 31.87 32.57 29.69
C ALA A 70 32.43 31.43 28.82
N SER A 71 31.53 30.75 28.08
CA SER A 71 31.93 29.76 27.09
C SER A 71 32.30 30.48 25.78
N PRO A 72 33.47 30.17 25.17
CA PRO A 72 33.83 30.69 23.85
C PRO A 72 32.79 30.35 22.75
N GLU A 73 32.03 29.27 22.95
CA GLU A 73 30.99 28.85 22.00
C GLU A 73 29.78 29.79 21.98
N ALA A 74 29.59 30.62 23.02
CA ALA A 74 28.49 31.59 23.06
C ALA A 74 28.60 32.64 21.94
N ASP A 75 29.83 32.98 21.52
CA ASP A 75 30.12 33.94 20.46
C ASP A 75 29.84 33.39 19.06
N LYS A 76 29.69 32.07 18.93
CA LYS A 76 29.37 31.43 17.65
C LYS A 76 27.90 31.60 17.27
N LEU A 77 26.99 31.89 18.20
CA LEU A 77 25.55 31.99 17.95
C LEU A 77 25.19 33.08 16.93
N ILE A 78 24.29 32.76 16.00
CA ILE A 78 23.64 33.76 15.16
C ILE A 78 22.66 34.59 16.01
N GLY A 79 23.04 35.83 16.34
CA GLY A 79 22.17 36.79 16.99
C GLY A 79 21.35 37.57 15.95
N LEU A 80 20.04 37.66 16.12
CA LEU A 80 19.28 38.71 15.44
C LEU A 80 19.66 40.02 16.13
N GLY A 81 20.16 41.00 15.35
CA GLY A 81 20.66 42.25 15.90
C GLY A 81 19.65 42.91 16.85
N ARG A 82 20.12 43.45 17.97
CA ARG A 82 19.29 44.22 18.91
C ARG A 82 18.79 45.48 18.19
N GLY A 83 17.54 45.48 17.75
CA GLY A 83 16.95 46.55 16.97
C GLY A 83 16.10 47.50 17.82
N GLY A 84 16.42 48.78 17.72
CA GLY A 84 15.58 49.93 18.06
C GLY A 84 16.19 51.18 17.42
N THR A 85 15.45 51.90 16.58
CA THR A 85 15.90 53.18 16.00
C THR A 85 15.60 54.30 16.99
N SER A 86 16.50 54.49 17.95
CA SER A 86 16.34 55.48 19.01
C SER A 86 16.96 56.84 18.67
N SER A 87 17.74 56.93 17.58
CA SER A 87 18.40 58.16 17.13
C SER A 87 18.59 58.23 15.60
N ILE A 88 18.88 59.43 15.09
CA ILE A 88 19.22 59.66 13.67
C ILE A 88 20.47 58.85 13.26
N GLN A 89 21.44 58.72 14.18
CA GLN A 89 22.66 57.95 13.96
C GLN A 89 22.36 56.44 13.87
N ASP A 90 21.49 55.92 14.73
CA ASP A 90 21.05 54.52 14.67
C ASP A 90 20.30 54.22 13.37
N ALA A 91 19.43 55.14 12.93
CA ALA A 91 18.71 54.99 11.68
C ALA A 91 19.67 54.95 10.47
N ALA A 92 20.68 55.84 10.42
CA ALA A 92 21.69 55.83 9.37
C ALA A 92 22.52 54.53 9.38
N TYR A 93 22.91 54.05 10.56
CA TYR A 93 23.64 52.79 10.73
C TYR A 93 22.83 51.57 10.27
N GLN A 94 21.56 51.46 10.69
CA GLN A 94 20.67 50.37 10.28
C GLN A 94 20.35 50.43 8.78
N THR A 95 20.20 51.64 8.21
CA THR A 95 19.99 51.84 6.76
C THR A 95 21.20 51.37 5.95
N ALA A 96 22.43 51.64 6.41
CA ALA A 96 23.63 51.14 5.77
C ALA A 96 23.72 49.61 5.85
N LYS A 97 23.35 49.01 7.00
CA LYS A 97 23.30 47.55 7.19
C LYS A 97 22.25 46.87 6.30
N ALA A 98 21.09 47.48 6.12
CA ALA A 98 19.98 46.95 5.30
C ALA A 98 20.34 46.79 3.81
N ARG A 99 21.45 47.37 3.34
CA ARG A 99 21.98 47.15 1.98
C ARG A 99 22.58 45.77 1.77
N ARG A 100 22.76 44.98 2.84
CA ARG A 100 23.26 43.61 2.79
C ARG A 100 22.14 42.65 3.22
N PRO A 101 21.95 41.51 2.54
CA PRO A 101 20.99 40.51 3.00
C PRO A 101 21.41 39.94 4.37
N LEU A 102 20.44 39.42 5.12
CA LEU A 102 20.73 38.67 6.34
C LEU A 102 21.57 37.43 6.01
N THR A 103 22.49 37.07 6.91
CA THR A 103 23.26 35.83 6.80
C THR A 103 22.31 34.64 6.87
N MET A 104 22.30 33.81 5.82
CA MET A 104 21.56 32.56 5.80
C MET A 104 22.19 31.54 6.75
N LEU A 105 21.40 30.61 7.28
CA LEU A 105 21.91 29.56 8.17
C LEU A 105 23.06 28.77 7.52
N SER A 106 22.96 28.44 6.24
CA SER A 106 24.02 27.77 5.47
C SER A 106 25.31 28.59 5.45
N THR A 107 25.23 29.88 5.08
CA THR A 107 26.39 30.77 5.06
C THR A 107 27.01 30.96 6.44
N TRP A 108 26.20 30.98 7.51
CA TRP A 108 26.71 31.03 8.87
C TRP A 108 27.44 29.73 9.26
N ILE A 109 26.86 28.56 8.94
CA ILE A 109 27.52 27.25 9.12
C ILE A 109 28.86 27.22 8.36
N ASP A 110 28.87 27.63 7.10
CA ASP A 110 30.09 27.68 6.28
C ASP A 110 31.14 28.61 6.90
N SER A 111 30.72 29.77 7.42
CA SER A 111 31.63 30.70 8.10
C SER A 111 32.24 30.12 9.37
N LEU A 112 31.48 29.32 10.13
CA LEU A 112 32.00 28.61 11.30
C LEU A 112 32.98 27.52 10.89
N LEU A 113 32.68 26.75 9.84
CA LEU A 113 33.57 25.74 9.29
C LEU A 113 34.85 26.33 8.69
N MET A 114 34.81 27.56 8.19
CA MET A 114 36.03 28.25 7.73
C MET A 114 36.86 28.81 8.89
N ALA A 115 36.20 29.35 9.92
CA ALA A 115 36.87 29.97 11.07
C ALA A 115 37.43 28.94 12.07
N ASP A 116 36.72 27.83 12.24
CA ASP A 116 37.07 26.71 13.10
C ASP A 116 36.84 25.41 12.31
N PRO A 117 37.75 25.08 11.36
CA PRO A 117 37.62 23.90 10.53
C PRO A 117 37.48 22.66 11.41
N PHE A 118 36.35 21.99 11.27
CA PHE A 118 36.13 20.72 11.94
C PHE A 118 37.00 19.66 11.27
N VAL A 119 38.27 19.59 11.69
CA VAL A 119 39.22 18.59 11.23
C VAL A 119 38.87 17.28 11.93
N VAL A 120 38.03 16.49 11.26
CA VAL A 120 37.84 15.10 11.68
C VAL A 120 39.09 14.37 11.27
N SER A 121 39.94 14.03 12.24
CA SER A 121 40.96 13.01 12.08
C SER A 121 40.25 11.66 12.11
N TYR A 122 40.16 11.02 10.96
CA TYR A 122 39.70 9.66 10.83
C TYR A 122 40.73 8.89 10.05
N ASP A 123 40.87 7.61 10.38
CA ASP A 123 41.54 6.70 9.47
C ASP A 123 40.65 6.56 8.24
N ASP A 124 41.17 7.00 7.09
CA ASP A 124 40.47 6.90 5.80
C ASP A 124 39.93 5.49 5.57
N LYS A 125 40.59 4.44 6.09
CA LYS A 125 40.07 3.06 5.97
C LYS A 125 38.78 2.84 6.76
N THR A 126 38.63 3.45 7.93
CA THR A 126 37.41 3.34 8.75
C THR A 126 36.30 4.22 8.21
N LEU A 127 36.60 5.43 7.75
CA LEU A 127 35.57 6.33 7.21
C LEU A 127 35.11 5.90 5.81
N THR A 128 36.02 5.37 4.98
CA THR A 128 35.65 4.69 3.72
C THR A 128 34.82 3.45 4.00
N ARG A 129 35.07 2.69 5.07
CA ARG A 129 34.25 1.54 5.45
C ARG A 129 32.85 1.93 5.96
N VAL A 130 32.74 3.04 6.70
CA VAL A 130 31.46 3.59 7.15
C VAL A 130 30.70 4.22 5.99
N TRP A 131 31.35 5.03 5.14
CA TRP A 131 30.77 5.53 3.91
C TRP A 131 30.43 4.40 2.94
N GLN A 132 31.23 3.34 2.81
CA GLN A 132 30.90 2.13 2.04
C GLN A 132 29.75 1.33 2.66
N SER A 133 29.44 1.52 3.95
CA SER A 133 28.23 0.97 4.56
C SER A 133 26.97 1.84 4.31
N PHE A 134 27.14 3.08 3.85
CA PHE A 134 26.06 4.02 3.47
C PHE A 134 25.92 4.24 1.96
N VAL A 135 27.02 4.09 1.20
CA VAL A 135 27.01 3.81 -0.23
C VAL A 135 26.46 2.41 -0.30
N VAL A 136 25.22 2.28 -0.76
CA VAL A 136 24.68 0.99 -1.14
C VAL A 136 25.66 0.43 -2.16
N ALA A 137 26.55 -0.47 -1.72
CA ALA A 137 27.30 -1.30 -2.64
C ALA A 137 26.27 -1.87 -3.61
N PRO A 138 26.49 -1.86 -4.94
CA PRO A 138 25.60 -2.56 -5.83
C PRO A 138 25.44 -3.96 -5.26
N GLN A 139 24.26 -4.25 -4.70
CA GLN A 139 23.98 -5.59 -4.24
C GLN A 139 24.17 -6.45 -5.48
N GLU A 140 24.95 -7.51 -5.37
CA GLU A 140 24.87 -8.57 -6.36
C GLU A 140 23.39 -8.86 -6.55
N GLU A 141 22.89 -8.72 -7.77
CA GLU A 141 21.49 -8.99 -8.10
C GLU A 141 21.21 -10.44 -7.71
N LYS A 142 20.64 -10.61 -6.51
CA LYS A 142 20.15 -11.90 -6.08
C LYS A 142 18.92 -12.17 -6.92
N THR A 143 19.08 -13.08 -7.87
CA THR A 143 17.97 -13.57 -8.65
C THR A 143 17.19 -14.56 -7.79
N TYR A 144 15.97 -14.18 -7.44
CA TYR A 144 15.02 -15.07 -6.79
C TYR A 144 14.11 -15.71 -7.84
N PRO A 145 13.62 -16.93 -7.59
CA PRO A 145 12.66 -17.57 -8.48
C PRO A 145 11.42 -16.69 -8.68
N ALA A 146 11.16 -16.30 -9.93
CA ALA A 146 9.97 -15.54 -10.29
C ALA A 146 8.70 -16.39 -10.14
N ILE A 147 7.53 -15.74 -10.12
CA ILE A 147 6.26 -16.46 -10.26
C ILE A 147 6.13 -16.91 -11.70
N GLU A 148 5.75 -18.16 -11.88
CA GLU A 148 5.49 -18.76 -13.17
C GLU A 148 4.00 -19.09 -13.27
N LEU A 149 3.39 -18.72 -14.40
CA LEU A 149 2.12 -19.26 -14.83
C LEU A 149 2.39 -20.50 -15.67
N LYS A 150 1.99 -21.67 -15.18
CA LYS A 150 2.14 -22.92 -15.92
C LYS A 150 0.84 -23.70 -15.89
N ASP A 151 0.37 -24.08 -17.08
CA ASP A 151 -0.88 -24.82 -17.26
C ASP A 151 -2.00 -24.17 -16.44
N GLY A 152 -2.12 -22.84 -16.46
CA GLY A 152 -3.11 -22.05 -15.71
C GLY A 152 -3.01 -22.09 -14.19
N ILE A 153 -1.85 -22.44 -13.62
CA ILE A 153 -1.57 -22.40 -12.18
C ILE A 153 -0.40 -21.45 -11.91
N LEU A 154 -0.57 -20.53 -10.95
CA LEU A 154 0.53 -19.70 -10.46
C LEU A 154 1.35 -20.46 -9.42
N GLN A 155 2.64 -20.61 -9.72
CA GLN A 155 3.58 -21.38 -8.91
C GLN A 155 4.91 -20.63 -8.73
N ARG A 156 5.63 -20.98 -7.67
CA ARG A 156 7.03 -20.57 -7.43
C ARG A 156 7.79 -21.78 -6.91
N ASP A 157 8.99 -22.03 -7.45
CA ASP A 157 9.79 -23.22 -7.13
C ASP A 157 9.03 -24.55 -7.31
N GLY A 158 8.20 -24.61 -8.36
CA GLY A 158 7.37 -25.78 -8.66
C GLY A 158 6.26 -26.08 -7.64
N LYS A 159 5.97 -25.13 -6.74
CA LYS A 159 4.92 -25.22 -5.72
C LYS A 159 3.80 -24.25 -6.02
N ILE A 160 2.55 -24.70 -5.88
CA ILE A 160 1.40 -23.82 -5.98
C ILE A 160 1.46 -22.77 -4.88
N LEU A 161 1.15 -21.53 -5.22
CA LEU A 161 1.14 -20.42 -4.26
C LEU A 161 -0.14 -20.47 -3.41
N THR A 162 0.02 -20.53 -2.09
CA THR A 162 -1.09 -20.55 -1.12
C THR A 162 -0.81 -19.64 0.06
N GLY A 163 -1.84 -19.02 0.62
CA GLY A 163 -1.76 -18.23 1.83
C GLY A 163 -2.78 -17.10 1.87
N GLY A 164 -2.85 -16.42 3.00
CA GLY A 164 -3.76 -15.32 3.24
C GLY A 164 -3.44 -14.09 2.40
N ARG A 165 -4.44 -13.21 2.27
CA ARG A 165 -4.31 -11.89 1.67
C ARG A 165 -4.56 -10.83 2.73
N ARG A 166 -3.70 -9.81 2.77
CA ARG A 166 -3.91 -8.61 3.59
C ARG A 166 -4.21 -7.41 2.70
N GLN A 167 -5.16 -6.60 3.12
CA GLN A 167 -5.44 -5.31 2.48
C GLN A 167 -4.68 -4.18 3.19
N CYS A 168 -4.58 -3.04 2.51
CA CYS A 168 -4.09 -1.81 3.12
C CYS A 168 -5.08 -1.28 4.16
N THR A 169 -4.60 -1.08 5.37
CA THR A 169 -5.41 -0.58 6.48
C THR A 169 -5.15 0.90 6.74
N TRP A 170 -6.23 1.67 6.65
CA TRP A 170 -6.24 3.09 6.99
C TRP A 170 -6.33 3.30 8.49
N TRP A 171 -5.93 4.50 8.89
CA TRP A 171 -5.94 4.91 10.26
C TRP A 171 -7.38 4.98 10.82
N ARG A 172 -7.62 4.31 11.96
CA ARG A 172 -8.95 4.18 12.58
C ARG A 172 -9.24 5.25 13.64
N GLY A 173 -8.58 6.40 13.57
CA GLY A 173 -8.91 7.58 14.39
C GLY A 173 -8.33 7.61 15.82
N ASN A 174 -7.66 6.56 16.32
CA ASN A 174 -7.13 6.54 17.70
C ASN A 174 -5.64 6.93 17.79
N PRO A 175 -5.28 8.15 18.24
CA PRO A 175 -3.88 8.63 18.36
C PRO A 175 -2.97 7.83 19.29
N ARG A 176 -3.50 6.92 20.12
CA ARG A 176 -2.66 6.06 20.96
C ARG A 176 -2.16 4.88 20.15
N GLN A 177 -0.84 4.78 20.03
CA GLN A 177 -0.16 3.60 19.51
C GLN A 177 -0.62 2.39 20.34
N THR A 178 -1.45 1.55 19.76
CA THR A 178 -1.72 0.21 20.30
C THR A 178 -0.76 -0.74 19.61
N ALA A 179 -0.32 -1.79 20.30
CA ALA A 179 0.47 -2.88 19.74
C ALA A 179 -0.27 -3.70 18.63
N GLN A 180 -1.35 -3.14 18.06
CA GLN A 180 -2.31 -3.78 17.17
C GLN A 180 -2.54 -2.97 15.87
N SER A 181 -1.67 -2.01 15.55
CA SER A 181 -1.80 -1.28 14.27
C SER A 181 -1.26 -2.16 13.13
N ASP A 182 -2.14 -2.52 12.20
CA ASP A 182 -1.76 -3.26 10.99
C ASP A 182 -0.70 -2.47 10.18
N PRO A 183 0.26 -3.15 9.55
CA PRO A 183 1.31 -2.50 8.76
C PRO A 183 0.77 -1.76 7.54
N HIS A 184 1.50 -0.79 7.02
CA HIS A 184 1.15 -0.15 5.77
C HIS A 184 2.40 0.22 4.97
N LEU A 185 2.42 -0.12 3.68
CA LEU A 185 3.65 -0.01 2.88
C LEU A 185 4.09 1.44 2.70
N VAL A 186 3.19 2.42 2.69
CA VAL A 186 3.53 3.85 2.49
C VAL A 186 3.04 4.77 3.60
N ARG A 187 2.88 4.23 4.82
CA ARG A 187 2.58 5.05 6.00
C ARG A 187 3.86 5.65 6.58
N TYR A 188 3.81 6.92 6.92
CA TYR A 188 4.90 7.66 7.54
C TYR A 188 4.42 8.42 8.78
N ALA A 189 5.20 8.46 9.86
CA ALA A 189 4.93 9.32 11.02
C ALA A 189 6.24 9.77 11.66
N LEU A 190 6.26 10.98 12.24
CA LEU A 190 7.42 11.49 12.98
C LEU A 190 7.55 10.74 14.31
N GLY A 191 8.44 9.74 14.37
CA GLY A 191 8.76 8.90 15.53
C GLY A 191 9.76 7.81 15.13
N PRO A 192 10.30 7.03 16.10
CA PRO A 192 11.16 5.89 15.76
C PRO A 192 10.42 4.86 14.88
N GLU A 193 11.17 4.13 14.07
CA GLU A 193 10.65 3.06 13.19
C GLU A 193 9.88 2.00 14.00
N GLY A 194 8.82 1.44 13.41
CA GLY A 194 7.98 0.42 14.05
C GLY A 194 6.50 0.45 13.62
N TYR A 195 5.79 -0.63 13.93
CA TYR A 195 4.38 -0.79 13.57
C TYR A 195 3.52 0.41 14.01
N GLY A 196 2.70 0.92 13.08
CA GLY A 196 1.82 2.07 13.34
C GLY A 196 2.46 3.44 13.07
N MET A 197 3.75 3.52 12.76
CA MET A 197 4.47 4.78 12.49
C MET A 197 5.09 4.75 11.08
N VAL A 198 6.34 4.30 10.96
CA VAL A 198 6.98 3.92 9.70
C VAL A 198 7.29 2.43 9.81
N ASP A 199 6.51 1.59 9.13
CA ASP A 199 6.67 0.13 9.26
C ASP A 199 7.99 -0.33 8.63
N ASP A 200 8.79 -1.12 9.33
CA ASP A 200 9.96 -1.76 8.72
C ASP A 200 9.50 -2.85 7.76
N LEU A 201 9.85 -2.76 6.47
CA LEU A 201 9.33 -3.68 5.44
C LEU A 201 9.86 -5.11 5.60
N LYS A 202 11.04 -5.30 6.21
CA LYS A 202 11.57 -6.62 6.53
C LYS A 202 10.73 -7.24 7.65
N ASP A 203 10.39 -6.48 8.68
CA ASP A 203 9.50 -6.94 9.76
C ASP A 203 8.09 -7.23 9.24
N VAL A 204 7.55 -6.38 8.35
CA VAL A 204 6.25 -6.63 7.71
C VAL A 204 6.26 -7.96 6.97
N THR A 205 7.30 -8.22 6.19
CA THR A 205 7.40 -9.45 5.39
C THR A 205 7.71 -10.68 6.25
N ASP A 206 8.49 -10.55 7.34
CA ASP A 206 8.70 -11.62 8.33
C ASP A 206 7.38 -11.97 9.04
N PHE A 207 6.60 -10.97 9.45
CA PHE A 207 5.26 -11.16 10.02
C PHE A 207 4.32 -11.86 9.03
N MET A 208 4.36 -11.49 7.75
CA MET A 208 3.56 -12.16 6.72
C MET A 208 3.88 -13.66 6.64
N LYS A 209 5.17 -14.03 6.66
CA LYS A 209 5.57 -15.45 6.66
C LYS A 209 5.09 -16.17 7.92
N GLU A 210 5.23 -15.54 9.10
CA GLU A 210 4.77 -16.12 10.37
C GLU A 210 3.24 -16.35 10.37
N LYS A 211 2.47 -15.44 9.78
CA LYS A 211 1.00 -15.50 9.74
C LYS A 211 0.42 -16.22 8.52
N ASN A 212 1.26 -16.88 7.71
CA ASN A 212 0.84 -17.53 6.47
C ASN A 212 0.08 -16.57 5.53
N ILE A 213 0.54 -15.32 5.44
CA ILE A 213 0.03 -14.30 4.51
C ILE A 213 0.95 -14.31 3.31
N LEU A 214 0.39 -14.59 2.13
CA LEU A 214 1.10 -14.60 0.86
C LEU A 214 1.08 -13.23 0.19
N VAL A 215 -0.08 -12.56 0.19
CA VAL A 215 -0.35 -11.40 -0.66
C VAL A 215 -0.54 -10.13 0.18
N THR A 216 0.16 -9.05 -0.18
CA THR A 216 -0.30 -7.69 0.16
C THR A 216 -1.06 -7.11 -1.03
N ASP A 217 -2.34 -6.80 -0.83
CA ASP A 217 -3.23 -6.13 -1.79
C ASP A 217 -3.19 -4.62 -1.55
N PHE A 218 -2.56 -3.91 -2.49
CA PHE A 218 -2.12 -2.54 -2.30
C PHE A 218 -2.69 -1.61 -3.36
N HIS A 219 -3.27 -0.51 -2.90
CA HIS A 219 -3.69 0.65 -3.67
C HIS A 219 -3.24 1.94 -2.95
N TYR A 220 -3.18 3.07 -3.66
CA TYR A 220 -2.88 4.35 -3.01
C TYR A 220 -4.00 4.82 -2.07
N ALA A 221 -3.64 5.76 -1.19
CA ALA A 221 -4.48 6.24 -0.10
C ALA A 221 -5.63 7.16 -0.51
N LEU A 222 -6.61 7.28 0.39
CA LEU A 222 -7.75 8.18 0.25
C LEU A 222 -7.39 9.66 0.46
N TRP A 223 -6.41 9.93 1.33
CA TRP A 223 -5.90 11.26 1.63
C TRP A 223 -4.54 11.16 2.32
N LEU A 224 -3.79 12.27 2.28
CA LEU A 224 -2.44 12.32 2.84
C LEU A 224 -2.41 12.22 4.37
N ASP A 225 -3.23 12.98 5.09
CA ASP A 225 -3.06 13.15 6.54
C ASP A 225 -4.39 13.12 7.32
N ARG A 226 -4.29 12.95 8.64
CA ARG A 226 -5.44 12.74 9.54
C ARG A 226 -6.49 13.83 9.53
N ARG A 227 -6.17 15.04 9.04
CA ARG A 227 -7.16 16.13 9.00
C ARG A 227 -8.40 15.69 8.24
N ARG A 228 -8.27 14.84 7.22
CA ARG A 228 -9.38 14.35 6.38
C ARG A 228 -10.09 13.09 6.87
N ASP A 229 -9.72 12.56 8.05
CA ASP A 229 -10.45 11.45 8.70
C ASP A 229 -11.95 11.79 8.93
N ASP A 230 -12.26 13.07 9.13
CA ASP A 230 -13.61 13.61 9.30
C ASP A 230 -14.47 13.58 8.01
N HIS A 231 -13.86 13.17 6.89
CA HIS A 231 -14.44 13.19 5.55
C HIS A 231 -14.95 14.56 5.11
N GLN A 232 -14.49 15.66 5.70
CA GLN A 232 -14.92 17.00 5.33
C GLN A 232 -14.53 17.34 3.89
N ARG A 233 -15.30 18.22 3.26
CA ARG A 233 -15.06 18.69 1.89
C ARG A 233 -14.59 20.14 1.83
N THR A 234 -14.44 20.78 2.98
CA THR A 234 -13.96 22.16 3.10
C THR A 234 -12.45 22.20 2.91
N ALA A 235 -11.96 23.27 2.28
CA ALA A 235 -10.53 23.53 2.18
C ALA A 235 -9.90 23.70 3.57
N ARG A 236 -8.68 23.22 3.76
CA ARG A 236 -7.94 23.43 5.01
C ARG A 236 -7.40 24.86 5.04
N ILE A 237 -7.44 25.48 6.23
CA ILE A 237 -7.05 26.89 6.45
C ILE A 237 -5.54 27.12 6.34
N ASP A 238 -4.73 26.07 6.49
CA ASP A 238 -3.28 26.08 6.37
C ASP A 238 -2.76 24.67 6.03
N GLY A 239 -1.44 24.56 5.86
CA GLY A 239 -0.71 23.33 5.62
C GLY A 239 -0.22 22.63 6.88
N GLU A 240 -0.78 22.90 8.07
CA GLU A 240 -0.36 22.25 9.32
C GLU A 240 -0.87 20.80 9.37
N GLN A 241 -0.13 19.89 8.73
CA GLN A 241 -0.48 18.48 8.57
C GLN A 241 -0.50 17.71 9.91
N ARG A 242 -1.19 16.56 9.95
CA ARG A 242 -1.25 15.69 11.14
C ARG A 242 -0.97 14.22 10.81
N ALA A 243 0.13 13.70 11.33
CA ALA A 243 0.56 12.31 11.20
C ALA A 243 -0.45 11.30 11.81
N PRO A 244 -0.48 10.03 11.35
CA PRO A 244 0.37 9.49 10.28
C PRO A 244 -0.03 10.02 8.90
N PHE A 245 0.94 10.00 7.99
CA PHE A 245 0.83 10.36 6.59
C PHE A 245 0.73 9.10 5.75
N TYR A 246 -0.15 9.10 4.76
CA TYR A 246 -0.24 8.07 3.74
C TYR A 246 0.15 8.69 2.42
N GLU A 247 1.42 8.48 2.05
CA GLU A 247 1.98 9.11 0.86
C GLU A 247 1.27 8.66 -0.40
N LEU A 248 1.17 9.58 -1.37
CA LEU A 248 0.53 9.35 -2.66
C LEU A 248 1.59 9.27 -3.78
N PRO A 249 1.26 8.70 -4.94
CA PRO A 249 2.23 8.44 -6.02
C PRO A 249 2.85 9.69 -6.65
N PHE A 250 2.21 10.85 -6.51
CA PHE A 250 2.54 12.09 -7.20
C PHE A 250 3.29 13.06 -6.29
N ALA A 251 4.27 13.75 -6.86
CA ALA A 251 5.02 14.77 -6.14
C ALA A 251 4.21 16.06 -5.99
N ARG A 252 4.53 16.81 -4.93
CA ARG A 252 4.07 18.18 -4.76
C ARG A 252 4.94 19.11 -5.62
N SER A 253 4.30 20.07 -6.28
CA SER A 253 4.94 21.04 -7.20
C SER A 253 5.73 22.13 -6.48
N GLY A 254 5.44 22.39 -5.19
CA GLY A 254 5.93 23.57 -4.48
C GLY A 254 5.23 24.87 -4.91
N GLN A 255 4.24 24.81 -5.80
CA GLN A 255 3.51 25.93 -6.34
C GLN A 255 2.04 25.92 -5.92
N GLY A 256 1.44 27.11 -5.87
CA GLY A 256 0.03 27.28 -5.55
C GLY A 256 -0.37 26.68 -4.21
N ARG A 257 -1.67 26.47 -4.03
CA ARG A 257 -2.23 25.91 -2.81
C ARG A 257 -3.38 24.95 -3.15
N ALA A 258 -3.19 23.68 -2.80
CA ALA A 258 -4.19 22.63 -2.89
C ALA A 258 -5.23 22.75 -1.78
N TRP A 259 -6.28 21.92 -1.88
CA TRP A 259 -7.43 21.93 -0.98
C TRP A 259 -7.11 21.51 0.46
N ASP A 260 -6.02 20.76 0.64
CA ASP A 260 -5.47 20.38 1.95
C ASP A 260 -4.54 21.45 2.57
N GLY A 261 -4.38 22.60 1.90
CA GLY A 261 -3.55 23.71 2.35
C GLY A 261 -2.05 23.57 2.06
N LEU A 262 -1.63 22.51 1.37
CA LEU A 262 -0.25 22.30 0.90
C LEU A 262 -0.11 22.80 -0.54
N SER A 263 1.06 22.66 -1.15
CA SER A 263 1.23 22.98 -2.57
C SER A 263 0.45 22.02 -3.47
N LEU A 264 0.13 22.47 -4.69
CA LEU A 264 -0.51 21.64 -5.71
C LEU A 264 0.36 20.44 -6.06
N TYR A 265 -0.23 19.33 -6.46
CA TYR A 265 0.47 18.21 -7.08
C TYR A 265 0.93 18.54 -8.50
N ASP A 266 1.99 17.88 -8.95
CA ASP A 266 2.30 17.73 -10.37
C ASP A 266 2.20 16.24 -10.72
N LEU A 267 1.15 15.89 -11.45
CA LEU A 267 0.83 14.51 -11.83
C LEU A 267 1.81 13.94 -12.86
N THR A 268 2.72 14.76 -13.41
CA THR A 268 3.83 14.32 -14.27
C THR A 268 5.12 14.08 -13.48
N LYS A 269 5.10 14.28 -12.16
CA LYS A 269 6.25 14.11 -11.26
C LYS A 269 5.92 13.10 -10.18
N TRP A 270 6.90 12.28 -9.84
CA TRP A 270 6.70 11.12 -8.98
C TRP A 270 7.19 11.37 -7.57
N ASN A 271 6.44 10.87 -6.59
CA ASN A 271 6.89 10.80 -5.22
C ASN A 271 7.91 9.66 -5.08
N ASN A 272 9.20 9.99 -5.18
CA ASN A 272 10.27 8.99 -5.16
C ASN A 272 10.25 8.13 -3.88
N TRP A 273 9.85 8.69 -2.73
CA TRP A 273 9.75 7.90 -1.50
C TRP A 273 8.68 6.81 -1.61
N TYR A 274 7.50 7.14 -2.11
CA TYR A 274 6.40 6.19 -2.33
C TYR A 274 6.85 5.03 -3.24
N TRP A 275 7.45 5.37 -4.38
CA TRP A 275 7.84 4.40 -5.39
C TRP A 275 9.02 3.51 -4.97
N ASN A 276 10.05 4.12 -4.36
CA ASN A 276 11.19 3.36 -3.83
C ASN A 276 10.74 2.40 -2.74
N ARG A 277 9.83 2.83 -1.86
CA ARG A 277 9.33 1.99 -0.76
C ARG A 277 8.54 0.79 -1.26
N LEU A 278 7.73 0.95 -2.31
CA LEU A 278 7.07 -0.19 -2.95
C LEU A 278 8.05 -1.11 -3.69
N ALA A 279 9.07 -0.55 -4.36
CA ALA A 279 10.11 -1.35 -5.00
C ALA A 279 10.88 -2.20 -3.97
N THR A 280 11.25 -1.63 -2.82
CA THR A 280 11.88 -2.36 -1.71
C THR A 280 10.97 -3.47 -1.16
N TYR A 281 9.65 -3.23 -1.07
CA TYR A 281 8.72 -4.29 -0.69
C TYR A 281 8.70 -5.43 -1.71
N ALA A 282 8.69 -5.11 -3.01
CA ALA A 282 8.72 -6.10 -4.07
C ALA A 282 10.00 -6.93 -4.05
N ASP A 283 11.16 -6.32 -3.79
CA ASP A 283 12.44 -7.03 -3.59
C ASP A 283 12.37 -8.04 -2.43
N LEU A 284 11.82 -7.61 -1.29
CA LEU A 284 11.64 -8.49 -0.14
C LEU A 284 10.59 -9.59 -0.40
N ALA A 285 9.60 -9.30 -1.24
CA ALA A 285 8.60 -10.29 -1.65
C ALA A 285 9.20 -11.36 -2.56
N ASP A 286 10.08 -10.95 -3.50
CA ASP A 286 10.88 -11.86 -4.32
C ASP A 286 11.74 -12.76 -3.41
N GLU A 287 12.47 -12.16 -2.46
CA GLU A 287 13.30 -12.89 -1.52
C GLU A 287 12.55 -13.95 -0.70
N LYS A 288 11.34 -13.62 -0.24
CA LYS A 288 10.63 -14.41 0.78
C LYS A 288 9.52 -15.29 0.22
N GLY A 289 9.29 -15.30 -1.09
CA GLY A 289 8.19 -16.06 -1.67
C GLY A 289 6.82 -15.42 -1.42
N LEU A 290 6.73 -14.09 -1.38
CA LEU A 290 5.49 -13.33 -1.16
C LEU A 290 5.03 -12.66 -2.47
N MET A 291 3.85 -12.03 -2.45
CA MET A 291 3.29 -11.32 -3.60
C MET A 291 2.81 -9.91 -3.25
N LEU A 292 2.93 -9.01 -4.23
CA LEU A 292 2.27 -7.72 -4.27
C LEU A 292 1.16 -7.76 -5.32
N PHE A 293 -0.10 -7.66 -4.88
CA PHE A 293 -1.19 -7.29 -5.78
C PHE A 293 -1.20 -5.78 -5.86
N TYR A 294 -0.77 -5.24 -6.99
CA TYR A 294 -0.66 -3.80 -7.18
C TYR A 294 -1.84 -3.28 -8.01
N GLN A 295 -2.77 -2.64 -7.30
CA GLN A 295 -3.92 -1.95 -7.85
C GLN A 295 -3.45 -0.58 -8.37
N HIS A 296 -3.47 -0.39 -9.69
CA HIS A 296 -3.03 0.87 -10.30
C HIS A 296 -3.89 2.03 -9.77
N TYR A 297 -5.22 1.85 -9.71
CA TYR A 297 -6.17 2.86 -9.25
C TYR A 297 -6.96 2.43 -8.00
N PHE A 298 -7.70 3.39 -7.45
CA PHE A 298 -8.67 3.13 -6.38
C PHE A 298 -9.97 3.90 -6.63
N GLN A 299 -10.99 3.19 -7.12
CA GLN A 299 -12.27 3.76 -7.55
C GLN A 299 -13.03 4.50 -6.43
N HIS A 300 -12.80 4.13 -5.18
CA HIS A 300 -13.44 4.77 -4.03
C HIS A 300 -13.26 6.30 -4.01
N ASN A 301 -12.11 6.79 -4.49
CA ASN A 301 -11.80 8.22 -4.55
C ASN A 301 -12.70 9.03 -5.49
N ILE A 302 -13.34 8.38 -6.48
CA ILE A 302 -14.00 9.08 -7.58
C ILE A 302 -15.53 8.95 -7.56
N LEU A 303 -16.14 8.04 -6.78
CA LEU A 303 -17.60 7.87 -6.79
C LEU A 303 -18.32 7.55 -5.46
N GLU A 304 -17.60 7.41 -4.33
CA GLU A 304 -18.25 7.00 -3.06
C GLU A 304 -18.46 8.13 -2.05
N ALA A 305 -17.42 8.90 -1.72
CA ALA A 305 -17.55 10.04 -0.81
C ALA A 305 -16.75 11.26 -1.23
N GLY A 306 -17.36 12.43 -1.09
CA GLY A 306 -16.74 13.71 -1.45
C GLY A 306 -15.51 14.06 -0.62
N GLY A 307 -15.36 13.49 0.58
CA GLY A 307 -14.16 13.68 1.39
C GLY A 307 -12.90 13.06 0.78
N HIS A 308 -13.04 11.94 0.06
CA HIS A 308 -11.96 11.27 -0.66
C HIS A 308 -11.53 12.10 -1.87
N TRP A 309 -12.50 12.59 -2.64
CA TRP A 309 -12.25 13.46 -3.78
C TRP A 309 -11.68 14.83 -3.41
N ALA A 310 -12.05 15.38 -2.25
CA ALA A 310 -11.72 16.75 -1.86
C ALA A 310 -10.21 17.04 -1.94
N ASP A 311 -9.38 16.12 -1.46
CA ASP A 311 -7.91 16.20 -1.47
C ASP A 311 -7.27 15.32 -2.56
N PHE A 312 -8.08 14.70 -3.43
CA PHE A 312 -7.57 13.77 -4.42
C PHE A 312 -6.67 14.49 -5.45
N PRO A 313 -5.47 13.97 -5.76
CA PRO A 313 -4.52 14.68 -6.63
C PRO A 313 -5.07 15.03 -8.01
N TRP A 314 -5.94 14.20 -8.59
CA TRP A 314 -6.47 14.40 -9.94
C TRP A 314 -7.50 15.52 -10.04
N ARG A 315 -8.08 15.95 -8.92
CA ARG A 315 -9.04 17.07 -8.89
C ARG A 315 -8.36 18.35 -9.39
N SER A 316 -9.04 19.12 -10.25
CA SER A 316 -8.50 20.35 -10.86
C SER A 316 -7.95 21.35 -9.84
N ALA A 317 -8.58 21.49 -8.66
CA ALA A 317 -8.09 22.37 -7.60
C ALA A 317 -6.82 21.88 -6.87
N ASN A 318 -6.37 20.66 -7.12
CA ASN A 318 -5.28 20.01 -6.37
C ASN A 318 -4.01 19.78 -7.20
N ASN A 319 -3.99 20.08 -8.49
CA ASN A 319 -2.82 19.88 -9.34
C ASN A 319 -2.60 21.01 -10.35
N VAL A 320 -1.41 21.05 -10.96
CA VAL A 320 -1.01 22.04 -11.97
C VAL A 320 -1.27 21.59 -13.41
N ASN A 321 -1.86 20.41 -13.62
CA ASN A 321 -1.90 19.71 -14.91
C ASN A 321 -3.21 19.92 -15.69
N GLU A 322 -4.05 20.86 -15.27
CA GLU A 322 -5.28 21.27 -15.98
C GLU A 322 -6.21 20.08 -16.32
N THR A 323 -6.46 19.20 -15.33
CA THR A 323 -7.21 17.94 -15.53
C THR A 323 -8.67 18.10 -15.98
N GLY A 324 -9.23 19.31 -15.89
CA GLY A 324 -10.53 19.65 -16.46
C GLY A 324 -11.75 19.09 -15.72
N PHE A 325 -11.58 18.56 -14.50
CA PHE A 325 -12.71 18.19 -13.65
C PHE A 325 -13.49 19.43 -13.19
N PRO A 326 -14.83 19.32 -13.01
CA PRO A 326 -15.68 20.46 -12.69
C PRO A 326 -15.37 21.05 -11.30
N GLU A 327 -15.27 22.39 -11.27
CA GLU A 327 -15.09 23.18 -10.05
C GLU A 327 -16.15 24.30 -9.95
N PRO A 328 -16.68 24.60 -8.75
CA PRO A 328 -16.51 23.83 -7.52
C PRO A 328 -17.10 22.42 -7.66
N THR A 329 -16.51 21.43 -6.99
CA THR A 329 -16.97 20.04 -7.07
C THR A 329 -18.48 19.90 -6.80
N PRO A 330 -19.26 19.29 -7.72
CA PRO A 330 -20.70 19.05 -7.54
C PRO A 330 -20.96 17.89 -6.57
N TYR A 331 -20.84 18.13 -5.26
CA TYR A 331 -21.12 17.11 -4.25
C TYR A 331 -22.62 16.80 -4.17
N ALA A 332 -23.02 15.58 -4.54
CA ALA A 332 -24.40 15.12 -4.46
C ALA A 332 -24.83 14.96 -2.99
N GLY A 333 -25.87 15.71 -2.61
CA GLY A 333 -26.39 15.72 -1.23
C GLY A 333 -25.34 16.12 -0.19
N ASN A 334 -24.33 16.90 -0.57
CA ASN A 334 -23.19 17.31 0.27
C ASN A 334 -22.43 16.12 0.91
N LYS A 335 -22.51 14.93 0.28
CA LYS A 335 -21.89 13.69 0.79
C LYS A 335 -21.14 12.92 -0.28
N ARG A 336 -21.80 12.63 -1.41
CA ARG A 336 -21.24 11.79 -2.48
C ARG A 336 -20.60 12.65 -3.56
N VAL A 337 -19.85 11.99 -4.42
CA VAL A 337 -19.20 12.56 -5.60
C VAL A 337 -19.37 11.57 -6.75
N PHE A 338 -19.39 12.05 -8.00
CA PHE A 338 -19.55 11.21 -9.20
C PHE A 338 -18.60 11.73 -10.29
N MET A 339 -17.34 11.34 -10.20
CA MET A 339 -16.28 11.73 -11.14
C MET A 339 -15.81 10.59 -12.01
N ALA A 340 -16.36 9.39 -11.83
CA ALA A 340 -15.97 8.18 -12.56
C ALA A 340 -16.08 8.34 -14.07
N GLU A 341 -17.19 8.87 -14.58
CA GLU A 341 -17.36 9.12 -16.02
C GLU A 341 -16.27 10.05 -16.59
N HIS A 342 -15.98 11.17 -15.91
CA HIS A 342 -14.90 12.08 -16.31
C HIS A 342 -13.51 11.45 -16.17
N PHE A 343 -13.28 10.66 -15.14
CA PHE A 343 -11.98 10.03 -14.86
C PHE A 343 -11.70 8.89 -15.83
N TYR A 344 -12.72 8.15 -16.25
CA TYR A 344 -12.59 7.05 -17.20
C TYR A 344 -12.71 7.49 -18.66
N ASP A 345 -12.92 8.78 -18.92
CA ASP A 345 -12.89 9.37 -20.26
C ASP A 345 -11.45 9.48 -20.77
N VAL A 346 -11.11 8.57 -21.69
CA VAL A 346 -9.80 8.48 -22.36
C VAL A 346 -9.74 9.26 -23.68
N ASP A 347 -10.82 9.93 -24.07
CA ASP A 347 -10.83 10.81 -25.25
C ASP A 347 -10.35 12.23 -24.89
N HIS A 348 -10.43 12.61 -23.61
CA HIS A 348 -9.89 13.88 -23.15
C HIS A 348 -8.35 13.89 -23.18
N PRO A 349 -7.70 14.73 -24.01
CA PRO A 349 -6.29 14.56 -24.36
C PRO A 349 -5.35 14.68 -23.15
N GLN A 350 -5.58 15.64 -22.26
CA GLN A 350 -4.76 15.83 -21.06
C GLN A 350 -4.89 14.66 -20.07
N ARG A 351 -6.12 14.22 -19.73
CA ARG A 351 -6.34 13.09 -18.81
C ARG A 351 -5.80 11.79 -19.40
N ARG A 352 -6.02 11.55 -20.69
CA ARG A 352 -5.49 10.38 -21.40
C ARG A 352 -3.96 10.28 -21.25
N GLU A 353 -3.25 11.39 -21.44
CA GLU A 353 -1.78 11.41 -21.30
C GLU A 353 -1.33 11.22 -19.86
N LEU A 354 -2.06 11.78 -18.88
CA LEU A 354 -1.80 11.54 -17.46
C LEU A 354 -2.01 10.08 -17.07
N HIS A 355 -3.08 9.43 -17.56
CA HIS A 355 -3.32 8.02 -17.33
C HIS A 355 -2.23 7.16 -17.95
N ARG A 356 -1.86 7.42 -19.21
CA ARG A 356 -0.74 6.74 -19.88
C ARG A 356 0.52 6.81 -19.04
N ASN A 357 0.93 8.02 -18.63
CA ASN A 357 2.16 8.22 -17.87
C ASN A 357 2.12 7.53 -16.51
N TYR A 358 0.96 7.54 -15.84
CA TYR A 358 0.79 6.86 -14.57
C TYR A 358 0.83 5.33 -14.70
N ILE A 359 0.11 4.76 -15.68
CA ILE A 359 0.14 3.31 -15.97
C ILE A 359 1.56 2.86 -16.27
N ARG A 360 2.27 3.58 -17.16
CA ARG A 360 3.66 3.27 -17.49
C ARG A 360 4.58 3.38 -16.27
N LYS A 361 4.40 4.39 -15.41
CA LYS A 361 5.16 4.49 -14.16
C LYS A 361 4.89 3.31 -13.21
N CYS A 362 3.65 2.84 -13.13
CA CYS A 362 3.31 1.64 -12.36
C CYS A 362 4.08 0.41 -12.86
N LEU A 363 4.18 0.23 -14.19
CA LEU A 363 4.93 -0.87 -14.81
C LEU A 363 6.45 -0.72 -14.62
N ASP A 364 6.99 0.47 -14.94
CA ASP A 364 8.42 0.78 -14.80
C ASP A 364 8.96 0.51 -13.40
N ASN A 365 8.16 0.79 -12.36
CA ASN A 365 8.59 0.61 -10.98
C ASN A 365 8.83 -0.85 -10.60
N PHE A 366 8.20 -1.78 -11.31
CA PHE A 366 8.21 -3.21 -11.00
C PHE A 366 8.72 -4.07 -12.16
N ALA A 367 9.30 -3.45 -13.19
CA ALA A 367 9.72 -4.11 -14.43
C ALA A 367 10.65 -5.31 -14.23
N ASP A 368 11.41 -5.33 -13.13
CA ASP A 368 12.37 -6.39 -12.78
C ASP A 368 11.95 -7.18 -11.53
N LYS A 369 10.66 -7.14 -11.15
CA LYS A 369 10.16 -7.77 -9.92
C LYS A 369 9.31 -8.99 -10.24
N GLY A 370 9.72 -10.15 -9.74
CA GLY A 370 9.06 -11.44 -10.03
C GLY A 370 7.83 -11.76 -9.15
N SER A 371 7.45 -10.85 -8.25
CA SER A 371 6.38 -11.02 -7.24
C SER A 371 5.19 -10.09 -7.42
N VAL A 372 5.16 -9.27 -8.47
CA VAL A 372 4.14 -8.23 -8.66
C VAL A 372 3.11 -8.69 -9.68
N MET A 373 1.84 -8.67 -9.28
CA MET A 373 0.70 -8.85 -10.18
C MET A 373 -0.08 -7.54 -10.28
N HIS A 374 -0.27 -7.05 -11.49
CA HIS A 374 -0.91 -5.78 -11.77
C HIS A 374 -2.42 -5.95 -11.94
N PHE A 375 -3.16 -5.10 -11.24
CA PHE A 375 -4.61 -4.97 -11.34
C PHE A 375 -4.95 -3.55 -11.75
N ILE A 376 -6.05 -3.36 -12.48
CA ILE A 376 -6.48 -2.03 -12.89
C ILE A 376 -6.85 -1.16 -11.68
N SER A 377 -7.70 -1.63 -10.77
CA SER A 377 -8.20 -0.82 -9.67
C SER A 377 -8.84 -1.63 -8.57
N GLU A 378 -8.69 -1.17 -7.32
CA GLU A 378 -9.49 -1.67 -6.20
C GLU A 378 -10.92 -1.08 -6.24
N GLU A 379 -11.88 -1.85 -5.72
CA GLU A 379 -13.32 -1.59 -5.75
C GLU A 379 -13.87 -1.20 -7.14
N PHE A 380 -13.39 -1.86 -8.21
CA PHE A 380 -13.61 -1.46 -9.60
C PHE A 380 -14.90 -2.01 -10.23
N THR A 381 -15.74 -1.10 -10.71
CA THR A 381 -16.94 -1.36 -11.53
C THR A 381 -16.96 -0.42 -12.75
N GLY A 382 -15.78 -0.06 -13.22
CA GLY A 382 -15.60 0.86 -14.34
C GLY A 382 -15.95 0.23 -15.70
N PRO A 383 -15.95 1.04 -16.76
CA PRO A 383 -16.40 0.63 -18.08
C PRO A 383 -15.33 -0.13 -18.88
N TYR A 384 -15.79 -0.90 -19.88
CA TYR A 384 -14.94 -1.65 -20.80
C TYR A 384 -13.84 -0.82 -21.44
N HIS A 385 -14.15 0.39 -21.96
CA HIS A 385 -13.18 1.18 -22.72
C HIS A 385 -11.98 1.62 -21.88
N PHE A 386 -12.16 1.79 -20.56
CA PHE A 386 -11.05 2.12 -19.66
C PHE A 386 -10.16 0.90 -19.38
N VAL A 387 -10.74 -0.30 -19.27
CA VAL A 387 -9.98 -1.57 -19.17
C VAL A 387 -9.19 -1.81 -20.46
N ALA A 388 -9.83 -1.65 -21.61
CA ALA A 388 -9.20 -1.76 -22.92
C ALA A 388 -8.01 -0.79 -23.07
N PHE A 389 -8.20 0.48 -22.67
CA PHE A 389 -7.13 1.48 -22.67
C PHE A 389 -5.95 1.09 -21.75
N TRP A 390 -6.24 0.59 -20.54
CA TRP A 390 -5.22 0.11 -19.61
C TRP A 390 -4.40 -1.04 -20.21
N LEU A 391 -5.06 -2.01 -20.83
CA LEU A 391 -4.40 -3.13 -21.50
C LEU A 391 -3.60 -2.68 -22.74
N ASP A 392 -4.11 -1.71 -23.50
CA ASP A 392 -3.37 -1.15 -24.64
C ASP A 392 -2.05 -0.49 -24.22
N GLU A 393 -2.03 0.22 -23.10
CA GLU A 393 -0.79 0.81 -22.58
C GLU A 393 0.16 -0.24 -22.00
N ILE A 394 -0.34 -1.35 -21.43
CA ILE A 394 0.49 -2.51 -21.02
C ILE A 394 1.12 -3.16 -22.26
N ILE A 395 0.31 -3.52 -23.27
CA ILE A 395 0.80 -4.12 -24.53
C ILE A 395 1.88 -3.25 -25.17
N ALA A 396 1.65 -1.93 -25.23
CA ALA A 396 2.64 -1.00 -25.77
C ALA A 396 3.92 -1.00 -24.93
N TRP A 397 3.80 -0.94 -23.61
CA TRP A 397 4.94 -0.94 -22.70
C TRP A 397 5.77 -2.23 -22.77
N GLU A 398 5.12 -3.40 -22.80
CA GLU A 398 5.79 -4.70 -22.89
C GLU A 398 6.60 -4.82 -24.19
N LYS A 399 6.01 -4.36 -25.30
CA LYS A 399 6.68 -4.32 -26.61
C LYS A 399 7.85 -3.34 -26.62
N GLU A 400 7.69 -2.16 -26.05
CA GLU A 400 8.73 -1.11 -26.00
C GLU A 400 9.92 -1.53 -25.12
N ASN A 401 9.67 -2.27 -24.04
CA ASN A 401 10.69 -2.64 -23.05
C ASN A 401 11.21 -4.08 -23.21
N ASN A 402 10.59 -4.89 -24.07
CA ASN A 402 10.87 -6.32 -24.23
C ASN A 402 10.82 -7.08 -22.89
N LYS A 403 9.77 -6.81 -22.12
CA LYS A 403 9.49 -7.41 -20.81
C LYS A 403 8.02 -7.76 -20.73
N GLN A 404 7.70 -8.79 -19.96
CA GLN A 404 6.32 -9.17 -19.65
C GLN A 404 6.04 -8.92 -18.17
N VAL A 405 4.82 -8.52 -17.86
CA VAL A 405 4.33 -8.34 -16.48
C VAL A 405 3.17 -9.28 -16.20
N LEU A 406 2.97 -9.66 -14.95
CA LEU A 406 1.83 -10.49 -14.57
C LEU A 406 0.57 -9.62 -14.46
N VAL A 407 -0.45 -9.87 -15.29
CA VAL A 407 -1.67 -9.04 -15.39
C VAL A 407 -2.91 -9.83 -14.92
N ALA A 408 -3.64 -9.24 -13.98
CA ALA A 408 -4.91 -9.79 -13.49
C ALA A 408 -6.11 -8.94 -13.92
N LEU A 409 -7.11 -9.61 -14.50
CA LEU A 409 -8.40 -9.03 -14.85
C LEU A 409 -9.37 -9.17 -13.66
N SER A 410 -9.67 -8.05 -12.99
CA SER A 410 -10.63 -7.97 -11.88
C SER A 410 -11.62 -6.84 -12.14
N CYS A 411 -12.79 -7.19 -12.66
CA CYS A 411 -13.85 -6.24 -13.04
C CYS A 411 -15.23 -6.92 -12.97
N THR A 412 -16.28 -6.21 -13.39
CA THR A 412 -17.64 -6.78 -13.51
C THR A 412 -17.69 -7.87 -14.59
N LYS A 413 -18.64 -8.80 -14.48
CA LYS A 413 -18.70 -9.98 -15.36
C LYS A 413 -18.82 -9.61 -16.84
N ASP A 414 -19.68 -8.65 -17.17
CA ASP A 414 -19.90 -8.15 -18.53
C ASP A 414 -18.61 -7.62 -19.18
N VAL A 415 -17.84 -6.83 -18.42
CA VAL A 415 -16.55 -6.28 -18.87
C VAL A 415 -15.50 -7.38 -18.94
N GLN A 416 -15.44 -8.26 -17.94
CA GLN A 416 -14.49 -9.37 -17.87
C GLN A 416 -14.63 -10.28 -19.10
N ASP A 417 -15.84 -10.73 -19.37
CA ASP A 417 -16.12 -11.65 -20.48
C ASP A 417 -15.88 -10.96 -21.83
N SER A 418 -16.29 -9.70 -21.99
CA SER A 418 -16.02 -8.92 -23.21
C SER A 418 -14.51 -8.71 -23.48
N ILE A 419 -13.69 -8.61 -22.43
CA ILE A 419 -12.23 -8.50 -22.55
C ILE A 419 -11.63 -9.86 -22.95
N LEU A 420 -12.10 -10.95 -22.33
CA LEU A 420 -11.63 -12.31 -22.62
C LEU A 420 -12.05 -12.80 -24.02
N ASP A 421 -13.20 -12.33 -24.53
CA ASP A 421 -13.66 -12.62 -25.89
C ASP A 421 -12.81 -11.91 -26.97
N ASN A 422 -12.04 -10.88 -26.60
CA ASN A 422 -11.14 -10.19 -27.52
C ASN A 422 -9.73 -10.82 -27.47
N PRO A 423 -9.27 -11.53 -28.52
CA PRO A 423 -8.01 -12.28 -28.49
C PRO A 423 -6.78 -11.42 -28.16
N ARG A 424 -6.77 -10.16 -28.63
CA ARG A 424 -5.67 -9.22 -28.36
C ARG A 424 -5.52 -8.94 -26.87
N TYR A 425 -6.63 -8.80 -26.16
CA TYR A 425 -6.61 -8.50 -24.73
C TYR A 425 -6.47 -9.78 -23.91
N ALA A 426 -7.15 -10.85 -24.31
CA ALA A 426 -7.02 -12.15 -23.67
C ALA A 426 -5.58 -12.67 -23.65
N GLU A 427 -4.77 -12.39 -24.67
CA GLU A 427 -3.35 -12.78 -24.73
C GLU A 427 -2.51 -12.20 -23.59
N VAL A 428 -2.81 -10.97 -23.16
CA VAL A 428 -2.07 -10.26 -22.11
C VAL A 428 -2.58 -10.57 -20.69
N ILE A 429 -3.74 -11.20 -20.56
CA ILE A 429 -4.28 -11.58 -19.25
C ILE A 429 -3.69 -12.93 -18.81
N ASP A 430 -2.99 -12.91 -17.67
CA ASP A 430 -2.44 -14.10 -17.02
C ASP A 430 -3.40 -14.68 -15.98
N ALA A 431 -4.17 -13.83 -15.30
CA ALA A 431 -5.07 -14.23 -14.23
C ALA A 431 -6.47 -13.59 -14.36
N ILE A 432 -7.50 -14.38 -14.10
CA ILE A 432 -8.90 -13.97 -14.04
C ILE A 432 -9.33 -13.97 -12.57
N ASP A 433 -9.69 -12.81 -12.03
CA ASP A 433 -10.10 -12.66 -10.63
C ASP A 433 -11.63 -12.50 -10.52
N ILE A 434 -12.27 -13.52 -9.94
CA ILE A 434 -13.70 -13.50 -9.62
C ILE A 434 -13.87 -12.71 -8.31
N LYS A 435 -14.16 -11.41 -8.43
CA LYS A 435 -14.28 -10.49 -7.27
C LYS A 435 -15.56 -9.67 -7.26
N TYR A 436 -15.90 -9.02 -8.38
CA TYR A 436 -17.03 -8.08 -8.47
C TYR A 436 -18.30 -8.71 -9.04
N TRP A 437 -18.32 -10.02 -9.18
CA TRP A 437 -19.46 -10.83 -9.57
C TRP A 437 -19.35 -12.22 -8.93
N TYR A 438 -20.48 -12.89 -8.70
CA TYR A 438 -20.52 -14.29 -8.26
C TYR A 438 -21.94 -14.88 -8.39
N MET A 439 -22.06 -16.20 -8.36
CA MET A 439 -23.31 -16.92 -8.12
C MET A 439 -23.50 -17.10 -6.62
N ASP A 440 -24.64 -16.68 -6.09
CA ASP A 440 -24.96 -16.88 -4.69
C ASP A 440 -25.42 -18.31 -4.38
N GLY A 441 -25.53 -18.66 -3.10
CA GLY A 441 -25.94 -20.00 -2.66
C GLY A 441 -27.37 -20.40 -3.02
N ASN A 442 -28.19 -19.49 -3.56
CA ASN A 442 -29.52 -19.80 -4.08
C ASN A 442 -29.52 -19.98 -5.61
N GLY A 443 -28.34 -19.96 -6.24
CA GLY A 443 -28.19 -20.04 -7.69
C GLY A 443 -28.52 -18.74 -8.44
N ARG A 444 -28.61 -17.60 -7.73
CA ARG A 444 -28.84 -16.30 -8.38
C ARG A 444 -27.51 -15.63 -8.71
N SER A 445 -27.43 -15.08 -9.92
CA SER A 445 -26.29 -14.29 -10.34
C SER A 445 -26.28 -12.90 -9.70
N PHE A 446 -25.19 -12.58 -9.02
CA PHE A 446 -24.75 -11.22 -8.75
C PHE A 446 -23.71 -10.83 -9.80
N ALA A 447 -24.14 -10.17 -10.86
CA ALA A 447 -23.28 -9.66 -11.93
C ALA A 447 -23.72 -8.23 -12.28
N PRO A 448 -23.23 -7.22 -11.54
CA PRO A 448 -23.46 -5.83 -11.89
C PRO A 448 -22.88 -5.48 -13.26
N ASP A 449 -23.51 -4.57 -14.00
CA ASP A 449 -22.95 -4.05 -15.25
C ASP A 449 -21.85 -3.01 -14.95
N GLY A 450 -20.79 -3.05 -15.75
CA GLY A 450 -19.69 -2.09 -15.70
C GLY A 450 -20.10 -0.71 -16.20
N GLY A 451 -19.42 0.33 -15.72
CA GLY A 451 -19.59 1.70 -16.25
C GLY A 451 -20.86 2.43 -15.78
N LEU A 452 -21.67 1.84 -14.91
CA LEU A 452 -22.87 2.51 -14.35
C LEU A 452 -22.54 3.50 -13.21
N ASN A 453 -21.26 3.73 -12.92
CA ASN A 453 -20.78 4.68 -11.92
C ASN A 453 -21.34 4.42 -10.49
N LEU A 454 -21.52 3.14 -10.14
CA LEU A 454 -21.92 2.67 -8.81
C LEU A 454 -20.86 1.76 -8.21
N SER A 455 -20.57 1.90 -6.92
CA SER A 455 -19.58 1.03 -6.25
C SER A 455 -20.11 -0.39 -6.05
N PRO A 456 -19.23 -1.40 -5.88
CA PRO A 456 -19.65 -2.77 -5.55
C PRO A 456 -20.67 -2.82 -4.39
N ARG A 457 -20.40 -2.05 -3.33
CA ARG A 457 -21.28 -1.96 -2.15
C ARG A 457 -22.65 -1.36 -2.44
N GLN A 458 -22.74 -0.46 -3.43
CA GLN A 458 -24.02 0.11 -3.86
C GLN A 458 -24.83 -0.94 -4.63
N PHE A 459 -24.19 -1.71 -5.51
CA PHE A 459 -24.84 -2.82 -6.21
C PHE A 459 -25.32 -3.89 -5.25
N GLU A 460 -24.52 -4.30 -4.26
CA GLU A 460 -24.95 -5.27 -3.24
C GLU A 460 -26.20 -4.79 -2.49
N ARG A 461 -26.30 -3.50 -2.17
CA ARG A 461 -27.50 -2.93 -1.51
C ARG A 461 -28.74 -2.95 -2.41
N ILE A 462 -28.57 -2.78 -3.72
CA ILE A 462 -29.66 -2.77 -4.71
C ILE A 462 -30.11 -4.20 -5.01
N MET A 463 -29.17 -5.08 -5.33
CA MET A 463 -29.43 -6.45 -5.81
C MET A 463 -29.70 -7.43 -4.66
N LYS A 464 -29.14 -7.15 -3.47
CA LYS A 464 -29.25 -7.95 -2.23
C LYS A 464 -28.94 -9.44 -2.47
N PRO A 465 -27.75 -9.76 -3.03
CA PRO A 465 -27.37 -11.16 -3.24
C PRO A 465 -27.24 -11.89 -1.90
N ALA A 466 -27.50 -13.20 -1.90
CA ALA A 466 -27.11 -14.04 -0.78
C ALA A 466 -25.58 -14.28 -0.79
N PRO A 467 -24.98 -14.76 0.30
CA PRO A 467 -23.60 -15.22 0.25
C PRO A 467 -23.42 -16.41 -0.70
N ALA A 468 -22.22 -16.56 -1.27
CA ALA A 468 -21.88 -17.73 -2.08
C ALA A 468 -21.89 -19.03 -1.23
N SER A 469 -22.21 -20.15 -1.88
CA SER A 469 -22.08 -21.51 -1.35
C SER A 469 -20.74 -22.13 -1.76
N TRP A 470 -20.40 -23.28 -1.18
CA TRP A 470 -19.21 -24.02 -1.57
C TRP A 470 -19.29 -24.47 -3.03
N GLU A 471 -20.44 -25.06 -3.38
CA GLU A 471 -20.81 -25.57 -4.69
C GLU A 471 -20.69 -24.47 -5.74
N SER A 472 -21.31 -23.31 -5.49
CA SER A 472 -21.26 -22.19 -6.43
C SER A 472 -19.84 -21.67 -6.66
N VAL A 473 -18.99 -21.65 -5.63
CA VAL A 473 -17.57 -21.27 -5.81
C VAL A 473 -16.83 -22.30 -6.63
N TYR A 474 -17.03 -23.60 -6.35
CA TYR A 474 -16.42 -24.67 -7.12
C TYR A 474 -16.82 -24.59 -8.60
N ASP A 475 -18.12 -24.46 -8.89
CA ASP A 475 -18.65 -24.45 -10.25
C ASP A 475 -18.14 -23.23 -11.03
N MET A 476 -18.19 -22.03 -10.46
CA MET A 476 -17.69 -20.82 -11.12
C MET A 476 -16.20 -20.89 -11.44
N VAL A 477 -15.38 -21.33 -10.48
CA VAL A 477 -13.94 -21.45 -10.68
C VAL A 477 -13.65 -22.52 -11.73
N SER A 478 -14.33 -23.67 -11.65
CA SER A 478 -14.13 -24.79 -12.59
C SER A 478 -14.57 -24.44 -14.01
N GLU A 479 -15.64 -23.66 -14.17
CA GLU A 479 -16.10 -23.12 -15.46
C GLU A 479 -15.01 -22.27 -16.12
N TYR A 480 -14.49 -21.26 -15.41
CA TYR A 480 -13.42 -20.40 -15.95
C TYR A 480 -12.11 -21.16 -16.16
N ARG A 481 -11.80 -22.09 -15.26
CA ARG A 481 -10.61 -22.93 -15.40
C ARG A 481 -10.68 -23.82 -16.65
N SER A 482 -11.87 -24.31 -16.98
CA SER A 482 -12.11 -25.13 -18.17
C SER A 482 -12.14 -24.30 -19.45
N ALA A 483 -12.72 -23.09 -19.40
CA ALA A 483 -12.78 -22.18 -20.53
C ALA A 483 -11.42 -21.55 -20.88
N TYR A 484 -10.59 -21.29 -19.87
CA TYR A 484 -9.29 -20.61 -20.00
C TYR A 484 -8.17 -21.45 -19.35
N PRO A 485 -7.81 -22.61 -19.95
CA PRO A 485 -6.88 -23.57 -19.34
C PRO A 485 -5.44 -23.06 -19.21
N ASP A 486 -5.05 -22.03 -19.97
CA ASP A 486 -3.76 -21.36 -19.92
C ASP A 486 -3.67 -20.27 -18.84
N LYS A 487 -4.82 -19.82 -18.32
CA LYS A 487 -4.91 -18.70 -17.37
C LYS A 487 -5.14 -19.17 -15.95
N ALA A 488 -4.59 -18.41 -15.00
CA ALA A 488 -4.90 -18.61 -13.59
C ALA A 488 -6.31 -18.10 -13.27
N VAL A 489 -7.02 -18.80 -12.41
CA VAL A 489 -8.27 -18.31 -11.82
C VAL A 489 -8.02 -18.00 -10.35
N VAL A 490 -8.40 -16.79 -9.93
CA VAL A 490 -8.34 -16.33 -8.53
C VAL A 490 -9.75 -16.07 -8.05
N TYR A 491 -10.08 -16.48 -6.83
CA TYR A 491 -11.37 -16.20 -6.21
C TYR A 491 -11.21 -15.20 -5.06
N SER A 492 -11.83 -14.04 -5.18
CA SER A 492 -11.77 -12.94 -4.21
C SER A 492 -13.14 -12.39 -3.80
N ALA A 493 -14.22 -13.03 -4.25
CA ALA A 493 -15.60 -12.59 -4.03
C ALA A 493 -16.19 -13.06 -2.68
N SER A 494 -17.51 -13.14 -2.62
CA SER A 494 -18.30 -13.46 -1.42
C SER A 494 -17.72 -14.63 -0.61
N ARG A 495 -17.62 -14.43 0.71
CA ARG A 495 -17.05 -15.40 1.66
C ARG A 495 -15.60 -15.81 1.40
N TYR A 496 -14.83 -15.03 0.66
CA TYR A 496 -13.38 -15.10 0.77
C TYR A 496 -12.95 -14.66 2.19
N PRO A 497 -12.04 -15.38 2.88
CA PRO A 497 -11.35 -16.60 2.47
C PRO A 497 -12.00 -17.92 2.95
N GLU A 498 -13.18 -17.89 3.57
CA GLU A 498 -13.85 -19.07 4.16
C GLU A 498 -14.02 -20.24 3.17
N LEU A 499 -14.21 -19.94 1.88
CA LEU A 499 -14.44 -20.93 0.83
C LEU A 499 -13.17 -21.35 0.06
N ALA A 500 -11.98 -21.15 0.66
CA ALA A 500 -10.71 -21.35 -0.03
C ALA A 500 -10.48 -22.78 -0.56
N TRP A 501 -10.88 -23.84 0.16
CA TRP A 501 -10.74 -25.18 -0.42
C TRP A 501 -11.69 -25.41 -1.60
N GLY A 502 -12.86 -24.76 -1.64
CA GLY A 502 -13.80 -24.90 -2.77
C GLY A 502 -13.16 -24.36 -4.04
N ALA A 503 -12.56 -23.18 -3.94
CA ALA A 503 -11.78 -22.59 -5.03
C ALA A 503 -10.56 -23.45 -5.40
N PHE A 504 -9.78 -23.91 -4.41
CA PHE A 504 -8.58 -24.74 -4.67
C PHE A 504 -8.92 -26.05 -5.38
N MET A 505 -9.95 -26.77 -4.89
CA MET A 505 -10.36 -28.04 -5.49
C MET A 505 -10.93 -27.86 -6.91
N ALA A 506 -11.40 -26.66 -7.25
CA ALA A 506 -11.81 -26.27 -8.60
C ALA A 506 -10.64 -25.76 -9.47
N GLY A 507 -9.42 -25.75 -8.94
CA GLY A 507 -8.20 -25.39 -9.67
C GLY A 507 -7.80 -23.92 -9.59
N ALA A 508 -8.32 -23.14 -8.63
CA ALA A 508 -7.88 -21.77 -8.42
C ALA A 508 -6.44 -21.69 -7.88
N SER A 509 -5.76 -20.60 -8.23
CA SER A 509 -4.46 -20.22 -7.68
C SER A 509 -4.61 -19.28 -6.48
N ILE A 510 -3.56 -19.17 -5.66
CA ILE A 510 -3.47 -18.17 -4.56
C ILE A 510 -4.61 -18.35 -3.53
N CYS A 511 -5.00 -19.61 -3.27
CA CYS A 511 -6.01 -19.92 -2.27
C CYS A 511 -5.45 -19.76 -0.85
N ASN A 512 -6.27 -19.26 0.08
CA ASN A 512 -5.91 -19.16 1.49
C ASN A 512 -6.01 -20.52 2.20
N LEU A 513 -5.08 -21.41 1.86
CA LEU A 513 -4.94 -22.73 2.48
C LEU A 513 -4.07 -22.67 3.74
N PRO A 514 -4.22 -23.61 4.67
CA PRO A 514 -3.46 -23.60 5.92
C PRO A 514 -1.97 -23.94 5.74
N ALA A 515 -1.14 -23.40 6.62
CA ALA A 515 0.33 -23.45 6.51
C ALA A 515 0.94 -24.85 6.71
N GLY A 516 0.23 -25.78 7.37
CA GLY A 516 0.75 -27.10 7.72
C GLY A 516 0.78 -28.10 6.56
N LEU A 517 0.36 -27.71 5.36
CA LEU A 517 0.33 -28.59 4.18
C LEU A 517 1.76 -29.03 3.79
N PRO A 518 1.99 -30.33 3.52
CA PRO A 518 3.30 -30.82 3.13
C PRO A 518 3.83 -30.17 1.83
N GLU A 519 5.13 -29.90 1.76
CA GLU A 519 5.73 -29.30 0.57
C GLU A 519 5.47 -30.11 -0.72
N LYS A 520 5.60 -31.44 -0.64
CA LYS A 520 5.30 -32.33 -1.77
C LYS A 520 3.81 -32.29 -2.16
N PHE A 521 2.89 -32.04 -1.23
CA PHE A 521 1.47 -31.84 -1.57
C PHE A 521 1.31 -30.61 -2.48
N LEU A 522 1.96 -29.49 -2.12
CA LEU A 522 1.94 -28.26 -2.93
C LEU A 522 2.60 -28.45 -4.30
N GLN A 523 3.64 -29.29 -4.40
CA GLN A 523 4.29 -29.65 -5.67
C GLN A 523 3.46 -30.60 -6.54
N ASP A 524 2.73 -31.53 -5.92
CA ASP A 524 1.86 -32.45 -6.66
C ASP A 524 0.63 -31.69 -7.19
N ALA A 525 0.08 -30.76 -6.39
CA ALA A 525 -1.11 -29.97 -6.73
C ALA A 525 -0.94 -29.12 -8.01
N THR A 526 0.27 -28.63 -8.31
CA THR A 526 0.55 -27.88 -9.56
C THR A 526 0.33 -28.70 -10.83
N LYS A 527 0.29 -30.03 -10.71
CA LYS A 527 0.20 -30.97 -11.84
C LYS A 527 -1.14 -31.70 -11.88
N MET A 528 -2.06 -31.37 -10.97
CA MET A 528 -3.36 -32.03 -10.87
C MET A 528 -4.47 -31.16 -11.43
N SER A 529 -5.44 -31.80 -12.08
CA SER A 529 -6.62 -31.13 -12.64
C SER A 529 -7.87 -31.46 -11.81
N PRO A 530 -8.82 -30.52 -11.66
CA PRO A 530 -10.12 -30.79 -11.06
C PRO A 530 -10.88 -31.86 -11.85
N ILE A 531 -11.48 -32.82 -11.14
CA ILE A 531 -12.30 -33.89 -11.72
C ILE A 531 -13.55 -34.19 -10.87
N GLY A 532 -13.92 -33.29 -9.96
CA GLY A 532 -15.02 -33.49 -9.03
C GLY A 532 -16.39 -33.40 -9.71
N GLN A 533 -17.32 -34.28 -9.33
CA GLN A 533 -18.72 -34.29 -9.78
C GLN A 533 -19.64 -34.82 -8.68
N ASN A 534 -20.93 -34.48 -8.74
CA ASN A 534 -21.99 -35.03 -7.88
C ASN A 534 -21.71 -34.90 -6.36
N GLY A 535 -21.10 -33.78 -5.93
CA GLY A 535 -20.77 -33.53 -4.52
C GLY A 535 -19.51 -34.25 -4.02
N ILE A 536 -18.70 -34.80 -4.92
CA ILE A 536 -17.36 -35.33 -4.64
C ILE A 536 -16.35 -34.38 -5.28
N TYR A 537 -15.52 -33.72 -4.46
CA TYR A 537 -14.57 -32.71 -4.93
C TYR A 537 -13.15 -33.26 -4.88
N MET A 538 -12.55 -33.46 -6.05
CA MET A 538 -11.22 -34.07 -6.18
C MET A 538 -10.40 -33.42 -7.30
N MET A 539 -9.09 -33.47 -7.12
CA MET A 539 -8.09 -33.17 -8.14
C MET A 539 -7.27 -34.43 -8.41
N SER A 540 -6.84 -34.63 -9.66
CA SER A 540 -6.13 -35.84 -10.07
C SER A 540 -5.01 -35.56 -11.06
N ASN A 541 -3.99 -36.42 -10.98
CA ASN A 541 -3.09 -36.68 -12.09
C ASN A 541 -2.87 -38.21 -12.15
N PRO A 542 -3.17 -38.88 -13.28
CA PRO A 542 -3.08 -40.34 -13.38
C PRO A 542 -1.72 -40.96 -13.00
N ASP A 543 -0.63 -40.20 -13.19
CA ASP A 543 0.71 -40.62 -12.84
C ASP A 543 1.09 -40.31 -11.38
N LEU A 544 0.47 -39.31 -10.74
CA LEU A 544 0.83 -38.87 -9.38
C LEU A 544 -0.14 -39.38 -8.31
N GLY A 545 -1.45 -39.29 -8.54
CA GLY A 545 -2.49 -39.71 -7.59
C GLY A 545 -3.68 -38.75 -7.52
N TYR A 546 -4.21 -38.55 -6.30
CA TYR A 546 -5.42 -37.75 -6.04
C TYR A 546 -5.24 -36.83 -4.83
N ILE A 547 -5.92 -35.69 -4.86
CA ILE A 547 -6.29 -34.92 -3.69
C ILE A 547 -7.81 -34.97 -3.61
N LEU A 548 -8.37 -35.43 -2.49
CA LEU A 548 -9.80 -35.52 -2.27
C LEU A 548 -10.20 -34.71 -1.04
N TYR A 549 -11.17 -33.82 -1.22
CA TYR A 549 -11.78 -33.09 -0.12
C TYR A 549 -12.84 -33.97 0.59
N PRO A 550 -13.03 -33.83 1.92
CA PRO A 550 -14.06 -34.57 2.64
C PRO A 550 -15.44 -34.50 1.98
N SER A 551 -16.09 -35.66 1.84
CA SER A 551 -17.48 -35.78 1.39
C SER A 551 -18.09 -37.06 1.94
N GLU A 552 -19.36 -37.01 2.36
CA GLU A 552 -20.10 -38.16 2.89
C GLU A 552 -20.37 -39.25 1.83
N LYS A 553 -20.19 -38.91 0.55
CA LYS A 553 -20.51 -39.76 -0.61
C LYS A 553 -19.27 -40.17 -1.40
N ALA A 554 -18.05 -39.97 -0.88
CA ALA A 554 -16.83 -40.16 -1.66
C ALA A 554 -16.46 -41.63 -1.87
N GLU A 555 -16.88 -42.20 -3.00
CA GLU A 555 -16.26 -43.38 -3.60
C GLU A 555 -15.32 -42.94 -4.73
N ILE A 556 -14.04 -43.30 -4.60
CA ILE A 556 -12.99 -42.94 -5.55
C ILE A 556 -12.69 -44.15 -6.41
N ASP A 557 -12.78 -43.98 -7.72
CA ASP A 557 -12.32 -45.00 -8.65
C ASP A 557 -10.80 -44.90 -8.86
N LEU A 558 -10.04 -45.83 -8.27
CA LEU A 558 -8.58 -45.87 -8.44
C LEU A 558 -8.15 -46.67 -9.69
N ARG A 559 -9.10 -47.12 -10.52
CA ARG A 559 -8.78 -47.84 -11.78
C ARG A 559 -8.23 -46.92 -12.86
N SER A 560 -8.53 -45.62 -12.80
CA SER A 560 -7.96 -44.60 -13.69
C SER A 560 -6.51 -44.23 -13.36
N LEU A 561 -5.99 -44.66 -12.21
CA LEU A 561 -4.58 -44.45 -11.87
C LEU A 561 -3.69 -45.49 -12.54
N LYS A 562 -2.47 -45.08 -12.87
CA LYS A 562 -1.43 -46.00 -13.32
C LYS A 562 -1.18 -47.09 -12.28
N SER A 563 -1.10 -48.34 -12.72
CA SER A 563 -0.91 -49.50 -11.84
C SER A 563 0.27 -49.32 -10.87
N GLY A 564 0.10 -49.76 -9.63
CA GLY A 564 1.10 -49.68 -8.58
C GLY A 564 0.50 -49.51 -7.18
N GLU A 565 1.38 -49.37 -6.19
CA GLU A 565 1.00 -48.94 -4.84
C GLU A 565 1.17 -47.42 -4.71
N TYR A 566 0.18 -46.77 -4.11
CA TYR A 566 0.21 -45.35 -3.76
C TYR A 566 0.24 -45.20 -2.24
N LYS A 567 0.95 -44.20 -1.75
CA LYS A 567 0.90 -43.75 -0.36
C LYS A 567 -0.28 -42.82 -0.16
N ALA A 568 -0.97 -42.99 0.95
CA ALA A 568 -2.10 -42.18 1.34
C ALA A 568 -1.86 -41.55 2.71
N GLN A 569 -2.17 -40.26 2.82
CA GLN A 569 -2.05 -39.48 4.04
C GLN A 569 -3.32 -38.64 4.22
N TYR A 570 -3.89 -38.67 5.42
CA TYR A 570 -4.95 -37.73 5.79
C TYR A 570 -4.33 -36.41 6.24
N LEU A 571 -4.92 -35.29 5.84
CA LEU A 571 -4.54 -33.94 6.22
C LEU A 571 -5.74 -33.24 6.90
N ASP A 572 -5.48 -32.55 8.00
CA ASP A 572 -6.51 -31.75 8.66
C ASP A 572 -6.92 -30.56 7.79
N VAL A 573 -8.22 -30.33 7.62
CA VAL A 573 -8.75 -29.27 6.74
C VAL A 573 -8.38 -27.86 7.24
N LYS A 574 -8.23 -27.69 8.55
CA LYS A 574 -8.01 -26.39 9.20
C LYS A 574 -6.54 -26.08 9.41
N THR A 575 -5.72 -27.08 9.77
CA THR A 575 -4.28 -26.88 10.02
C THR A 575 -3.41 -27.30 8.84
N GLY A 576 -3.90 -28.17 7.95
CA GLY A 576 -3.12 -28.77 6.87
C GLY A 576 -2.19 -29.90 7.33
N GLU A 577 -2.10 -30.15 8.63
CA GLU A 577 -1.13 -31.07 9.21
C GLU A 577 -1.49 -32.54 8.92
N PRO A 578 -0.49 -33.43 8.74
CA PRO A 578 -0.70 -34.86 8.61
C PRO A 578 -1.40 -35.47 9.84
N VAL A 579 -2.52 -36.16 9.61
CA VAL A 579 -3.28 -36.89 10.63
C VAL A 579 -3.04 -38.40 10.50
N GLY A 580 -2.48 -38.99 11.55
CA GLY A 580 -2.20 -40.43 11.60
C GLY A 580 -1.03 -40.85 10.70
N LYS A 581 -0.81 -42.17 10.61
CA LYS A 581 0.30 -42.74 9.83
C LYS A 581 -0.04 -42.84 8.35
N VAL A 582 0.96 -42.62 7.50
CA VAL A 582 0.90 -42.94 6.06
C VAL A 582 0.51 -44.41 5.90
N PHE A 583 -0.45 -44.68 5.02
CA PHE A 583 -0.89 -46.03 4.66
C PHE A 583 -0.79 -46.22 3.14
N ARG A 584 -1.02 -47.43 2.64
CA ARG A 584 -0.90 -47.74 1.21
C ARG A 584 -2.25 -48.15 0.63
N ILE A 585 -2.49 -47.75 -0.62
CA ILE A 585 -3.66 -48.12 -1.40
C ILE A 585 -3.17 -48.62 -2.77
N LYS A 586 -3.70 -49.74 -3.25
CA LYS A 586 -3.40 -50.27 -4.58
C LYS A 586 -4.30 -49.60 -5.62
N ALA A 587 -3.73 -49.24 -6.76
CA ALA A 587 -4.54 -48.87 -7.92
C ALA A 587 -5.40 -50.07 -8.38
N GLY A 588 -6.53 -49.81 -9.03
CA GLY A 588 -7.43 -50.84 -9.57
C GLY A 588 -8.64 -51.20 -8.71
N GLU A 589 -8.81 -50.60 -7.54
CA GLU A 589 -9.97 -50.79 -6.66
C GLU A 589 -10.80 -49.51 -6.53
N VAL A 590 -12.04 -49.63 -6.02
CA VAL A 590 -12.82 -48.48 -5.58
C VAL A 590 -12.55 -48.26 -4.10
N PHE A 591 -12.06 -47.07 -3.74
CA PHE A 591 -11.77 -46.71 -2.36
C PHE A 591 -12.85 -45.78 -1.80
N ARG A 592 -13.42 -46.11 -0.64
CA ARG A 592 -14.42 -45.28 0.02
C ARG A 592 -13.76 -44.40 1.08
N HIS A 593 -13.86 -43.09 0.91
CA HIS A 593 -13.42 -42.09 1.87
C HIS A 593 -14.59 -41.59 2.69
N THR A 594 -14.55 -41.81 4.01
CA THR A 594 -15.64 -41.41 4.93
C THR A 594 -15.16 -40.52 6.07
N LYS A 595 -13.91 -40.04 5.99
CA LYS A 595 -13.33 -39.21 7.06
C LYS A 595 -13.46 -37.73 6.75
N GLU A 596 -13.55 -36.92 7.79
CA GLU A 596 -13.57 -35.45 7.71
C GLU A 596 -12.17 -34.84 7.47
N TYR A 597 -11.30 -35.55 6.75
CA TYR A 597 -9.94 -35.12 6.42
C TYR A 597 -9.72 -35.07 4.91
N VAL A 598 -8.88 -34.16 4.44
CA VAL A 598 -8.39 -34.21 3.06
C VAL A 598 -7.58 -35.49 2.91
N LEU A 599 -7.88 -36.28 1.89
CA LEU A 599 -7.09 -37.45 1.54
C LEU A 599 -6.13 -37.08 0.42
N TRP A 600 -4.83 -37.18 0.70
CA TRP A 600 -3.78 -37.01 -0.29
C TRP A 600 -3.17 -38.36 -0.63
N LEU A 601 -3.35 -38.77 -1.88
CA LEU A 601 -2.81 -40.00 -2.47
C LEU A 601 -1.70 -39.64 -3.44
N TYR A 602 -0.51 -40.20 -3.24
CA TYR A 602 0.69 -39.88 -3.99
C TYR A 602 1.63 -41.09 -4.13
N ARG A 603 2.58 -41.03 -5.08
CA ARG A 603 3.62 -42.05 -5.23
C ARG A 603 4.81 -41.85 -4.27
#